data_AF-A0A803LNT5-F1
#
_entry.id   AF-A0A803LNT5-F1
#
_cell.length_a   1.000
_cell.length_b   1.000
_cell.length_c   1.000
_cell.angle_alpha   90.00
_cell.angle_beta   90.00
_cell.angle_gamma   90.00
#
_symmetry.space_group_name_H-M   'P 1'
#
loop_
_entity.id
_entity.type
_entity.pdbx_description
1 polymer ?
#
loop_
_entity_poly.entity_id
_entity_poly.type
_entity_poly.pdbx_seq_one_letter_code
_entity_poly.pdbx_strand_id
1 'polypeptide(L)'
;MESVPTTAIPTTVASKVICLKSAYNNKFLRYRNDIDSQTYGLLEFAGEEVTDQRAYFEIEQSKTYDGLVHVKSLYNNKYFVRVAHEVFEAPDGTLSIKSSYFGKFWRIDNADWIVPDVYDLSRSIEAEAKFRLVVRDVNVVALLNMSNTYFCKRFSTDKKENLLNAATKNIDEFAILMMIDLGGDLSSNTCTK
;
A
#
# COMPACT_ATOMS: atom_id res chain seq x y z
N MET A 1 -37.25 19.84 43.34
CA MET A 1 -35.95 20.37 42.89
C MET A 1 -35.29 19.25 42.12
N GLU A 2 -35.44 19.25 40.80
CA GLU A 2 -34.80 18.26 39.93
C GLU A 2 -33.34 18.68 39.73
N SER A 3 -32.41 17.76 39.99
CA SER A 3 -30.98 17.95 39.74
C SER A 3 -30.72 17.90 38.23
N VAL A 4 -30.22 19.00 37.68
CA VAL A 4 -29.78 19.13 36.29
C VAL A 4 -28.68 18.10 35.99
N PRO A 5 -28.70 17.37 34.87
CA PRO A 5 -27.59 16.50 34.49
C PRO A 5 -26.40 17.35 34.06
N THR A 6 -25.26 17.13 34.71
CA THR A 6 -23.98 17.73 34.32
C THR A 6 -23.57 17.18 32.96
N THR A 7 -23.67 18.00 31.92
CA THR A 7 -23.14 17.73 30.59
C THR A 7 -21.61 17.63 30.68
N ALA A 8 -21.05 16.45 30.44
CA ALA A 8 -19.61 16.29 30.27
C ALA A 8 -19.15 17.15 29.09
N ILE A 9 -18.22 18.07 29.35
CA ILE A 9 -17.54 18.86 28.32
C ILE A 9 -16.80 17.86 27.41
N PRO A 10 -16.95 17.92 26.07
CA PRO A 10 -16.12 17.12 25.19
C PRO A 10 -14.67 17.56 25.39
N THR A 11 -13.85 16.71 26.01
CA THR A 11 -12.41 16.94 26.13
C THR A 11 -11.88 17.08 24.71
N THR A 12 -11.55 18.30 24.31
CA THR A 12 -10.96 18.58 23.01
C THR A 12 -9.61 17.89 22.98
N VAL A 13 -9.54 16.72 22.35
CA VAL A 13 -8.27 16.01 22.13
C VAL A 13 -7.44 16.91 21.22
N ALA A 14 -6.39 17.52 21.76
CA ALA A 14 -5.56 18.46 21.01
C ALA A 14 -4.93 17.76 19.80
N SER A 15 -5.31 18.17 18.60
CA SER A 15 -4.63 17.74 17.38
C SER A 15 -3.37 18.57 17.18
N LYS A 16 -2.31 17.92 16.68
CA LYS A 16 -1.00 18.55 16.49
C LYS A 16 -0.58 18.43 15.04
N VAL A 17 -0.25 19.56 14.42
CA VAL A 17 0.34 19.58 13.07
C VAL A 17 1.85 19.39 13.16
N ILE A 18 2.39 18.51 12.32
CA ILE A 18 3.80 18.16 12.27
C ILE A 18 4.33 18.09 10.82
N CYS A 19 5.65 18.18 10.69
CA CYS A 19 6.40 17.73 9.51
C CYS A 19 7.42 16.67 9.96
N LEU A 20 7.62 15.62 9.16
CA LEU A 20 8.60 14.56 9.43
C LEU A 20 9.79 14.72 8.48
N LYS A 21 11.02 14.72 9.01
CA LYS A 21 12.24 14.83 8.19
C LYS A 21 13.08 13.59 8.35
N SER A 22 13.54 13.01 7.24
CA SER A 22 14.47 11.89 7.28
C SER A 22 15.89 12.40 7.55
N ALA A 23 16.55 11.84 8.57
CA ALA A 23 17.96 12.12 8.85
C ALA A 23 18.90 11.57 7.77
N TYR A 24 18.46 10.59 6.98
CA TYR A 24 19.27 9.94 5.96
C TYR A 24 19.51 10.84 4.73
N ASN A 25 18.44 11.44 4.18
CA ASN A 25 18.53 12.24 2.96
C ASN A 25 18.21 13.73 3.17
N ASN A 26 17.97 14.16 4.42
CA ASN A 26 17.60 15.53 4.78
C ASN A 26 16.35 16.07 4.07
N LYS A 27 15.45 15.22 3.59
CA LYS A 27 14.18 15.62 2.97
C LYS A 27 13.00 15.42 3.93
N PHE A 28 11.99 16.24 3.78
CA PHE A 28 10.71 16.10 4.46
C PHE A 28 9.86 15.03 3.78
N LEU A 29 9.14 14.25 4.60
CA LEU A 29 8.07 13.37 4.15
C LEU A 29 6.96 14.24 3.57
N ARG A 30 6.48 13.89 2.37
CA ARG A 30 5.37 14.58 1.72
C ARG A 30 4.44 13.61 1.01
N TYR A 31 3.19 14.03 0.83
CA TYR A 31 2.23 13.37 -0.05
C TYR A 31 2.61 13.53 -1.53
N ARG A 32 2.59 12.43 -2.28
CA ARG A 32 2.84 12.44 -3.71
C ARG A 32 1.55 12.62 -4.52
N ASN A 33 1.47 13.72 -5.27
CA ASN A 33 0.30 14.09 -6.09
C ASN A 33 0.58 14.03 -7.59
N ASP A 34 1.40 13.08 -8.03
CA ASP A 34 1.66 12.86 -9.45
C ASP A 34 0.60 11.90 -9.99
N ILE A 35 -0.50 12.42 -10.56
CA ILE A 35 -1.70 11.65 -10.91
C ILE A 35 -1.39 10.49 -11.88
N ASP A 36 -0.41 10.68 -12.78
CA ASP A 36 -0.03 9.68 -13.78
C ASP A 36 0.99 8.66 -13.24
N SER A 37 1.39 8.76 -11.97
CA SER A 37 2.37 7.87 -11.36
C SER A 37 1.73 6.69 -10.64
N GLN A 38 2.35 5.52 -10.74
CA GLN A 38 2.01 4.34 -9.93
C GLN A 38 2.20 4.57 -8.42
N THR A 39 2.88 5.65 -8.05
CA THR A 39 3.12 6.06 -6.65
C THR A 39 2.24 7.22 -6.22
N TYR A 40 1.23 7.58 -7.04
CA TYR A 40 0.20 8.54 -6.64
C TYR A 40 -0.42 8.14 -5.30
N GLY A 41 -0.55 9.11 -4.40
CA GLY A 41 -1.13 8.88 -3.09
C GLY A 41 -0.21 8.28 -2.04
N LEU A 42 1.01 7.86 -2.43
CA LEU A 42 2.02 7.39 -1.50
C LEU A 42 2.76 8.56 -0.84
N LEU A 43 3.57 8.23 0.17
CA LEU A 43 4.41 9.17 0.90
C LEU A 43 5.86 9.00 0.48
N GLU A 44 6.56 10.12 0.28
CA GLU A 44 7.97 10.11 -0.13
C GLU A 44 8.80 11.13 0.66
N PHE A 45 10.07 10.81 0.93
CA PHE A 45 11.02 11.77 1.51
C PHE A 45 11.67 12.60 0.41
N ALA A 46 10.92 13.55 -0.15
CA ALA A 46 11.34 14.41 -1.25
C ALA A 46 11.00 15.91 -1.07
N GLY A 47 10.37 16.29 0.05
CA GLY A 47 10.12 17.70 0.36
C GLY A 47 11.41 18.43 0.71
N GLU A 48 11.71 19.54 0.03
CA GLU A 48 12.95 20.31 0.27
C GLU A 48 12.76 21.38 1.34
N GLU A 49 11.58 21.99 1.36
CA GLU A 49 11.24 23.10 2.24
C GLU A 49 10.08 22.74 3.17
N VAL A 50 10.04 23.38 4.34
CA VAL A 50 8.92 23.24 5.28
C VAL A 50 7.64 23.89 4.74
N THR A 51 7.74 24.75 3.72
CA THR A 51 6.62 25.44 3.07
C THR A 51 5.80 24.54 2.15
N ASP A 52 6.30 23.34 1.80
CA ASP A 52 5.56 22.39 0.97
C ASP A 52 4.29 21.93 1.71
N GLN A 53 3.13 22.40 1.24
CA GLN A 53 1.84 22.09 1.85
C GLN A 53 1.56 20.57 1.92
N ARG A 54 2.20 19.78 1.06
CA ARG A 54 2.09 18.31 1.04
C ARG A 54 2.86 17.64 2.18
N ALA A 55 3.69 18.37 2.92
CA ALA A 55 4.51 17.86 4.02
C ALA A 55 3.88 18.01 5.41
N TYR A 56 2.70 18.62 5.51
CA TYR A 56 2.00 18.78 6.79
C TYR A 56 1.07 17.62 7.10
N PHE A 57 1.20 17.08 8.31
CA PHE A 57 0.38 15.99 8.83
C PHE A 57 -0.22 16.35 10.18
N GLU A 58 -1.48 15.99 10.38
CA GLU A 58 -2.17 16.12 11.66
C GLU A 58 -2.10 14.81 12.43
N ILE A 59 -1.74 14.91 13.71
CA ILE A 59 -1.74 13.82 14.68
C ILE A 59 -3.00 13.93 15.52
N GLU A 60 -3.82 12.88 15.49
CA GLU A 60 -5.01 12.73 16.32
C GLU A 60 -4.83 11.54 17.27
N GLN A 61 -5.11 11.71 18.57
CA GLN A 61 -5.02 10.57 19.51
C GLN A 61 -6.14 9.56 19.22
N SER A 62 -5.83 8.28 19.38
CA SER A 62 -6.85 7.23 19.32
C SER A 62 -7.89 7.45 20.42
N LYS A 63 -9.16 7.22 20.08
CA LYS A 63 -10.26 7.27 21.04
C LYS A 63 -10.39 5.99 21.88
N THR A 64 -9.74 4.92 21.44
CA THR A 64 -9.91 3.57 22.02
C THR A 64 -8.68 3.10 22.76
N TYR A 65 -7.49 3.44 22.26
CA TYR A 65 -6.23 2.90 22.76
C TYR A 65 -5.27 4.01 23.15
N ASP A 66 -4.98 4.11 24.45
CA ASP A 66 -4.04 5.10 24.96
C ASP A 66 -2.65 4.93 24.34
N GLY A 67 -2.04 6.04 23.95
CA GLY A 67 -0.72 6.08 23.33
C GLY A 67 -0.67 5.75 21.83
N LEU A 68 -1.79 5.36 21.22
CA LEU A 68 -1.89 5.23 19.76
C LEU A 68 -2.39 6.52 19.12
N VAL A 69 -1.95 6.77 17.88
CA VAL A 69 -2.33 7.96 17.12
C VAL A 69 -2.76 7.60 15.70
N HIS A 70 -3.63 8.42 15.14
CA HIS A 70 -3.91 8.50 13.72
C HIS A 70 -3.09 9.64 13.12
N VAL A 71 -2.50 9.37 11.95
CA VAL A 71 -1.76 10.38 11.18
C VAL A 71 -2.58 10.70 9.94
N LYS A 72 -2.90 11.97 9.72
CA LYS A 72 -3.73 12.45 8.61
C LYS A 72 -2.95 13.43 7.76
N SER A 73 -2.97 13.27 6.45
CA SER A 73 -2.43 14.26 5.52
C SER A 73 -3.34 15.48 5.47
N LEU A 74 -2.80 16.67 5.73
CA LEU A 74 -3.58 17.91 5.59
C LEU A 74 -3.84 18.27 4.12
N TYR A 75 -3.06 17.73 3.19
CA TYR A 75 -3.21 18.00 1.77
C TYR A 75 -4.50 17.38 1.19
N ASN A 76 -4.80 16.12 1.53
CA ASN A 76 -5.98 15.41 1.01
C ASN A 76 -7.01 15.05 2.10
N ASN A 77 -6.77 15.45 3.35
CA ASN A 77 -7.62 15.18 4.52
C ASN A 77 -7.92 13.68 4.73
N LYS A 78 -6.95 12.80 4.43
CA LYS A 78 -7.08 11.34 4.61
C LYS A 78 -6.02 10.78 5.53
N TYR A 79 -6.38 9.72 6.25
CA TYR A 79 -5.49 9.02 7.17
C TYR A 79 -4.48 8.16 6.44
N PHE A 80 -3.32 7.99 7.07
CA PHE A 80 -2.33 7.01 6.65
C PHE A 80 -2.89 5.62 6.88
N VAL A 81 -2.89 4.84 5.81
CA VAL A 81 -3.26 3.43 5.82
C VAL A 81 -2.21 2.65 5.04
N ARG A 82 -2.04 1.37 5.36
CA ARG A 82 -1.20 0.50 4.56
C ARG A 82 -1.89 0.23 3.23
N VAL A 83 -1.13 0.28 2.14
CA VAL A 83 -1.61 -0.28 0.87
C VAL A 83 -1.62 -1.79 1.01
N ALA A 84 -2.78 -2.40 0.79
CA ALA A 84 -2.95 -3.84 0.84
C ALA A 84 -3.05 -4.40 -0.58
N HIS A 85 -2.81 -5.70 -0.68
CA HIS A 85 -2.98 -6.46 -1.92
C HIS A 85 -3.79 -7.70 -1.61
N GLU A 86 -4.84 -7.91 -2.38
CA GLU A 86 -5.73 -9.07 -2.28
C GLU A 86 -5.26 -10.13 -3.26
N VAL A 87 -5.13 -11.37 -2.78
CA VAL A 87 -4.68 -12.51 -3.60
C VAL A 87 -5.88 -13.40 -3.89
N PHE A 88 -6.08 -13.68 -5.18
CA PHE A 88 -7.13 -14.56 -5.68
C PHE A 88 -6.47 -15.78 -6.34
N GLU A 89 -6.62 -16.95 -5.73
CA GLU A 89 -6.08 -18.20 -6.25
C GLU A 89 -7.11 -18.90 -7.15
N ALA A 90 -6.67 -19.30 -8.34
CA ALA A 90 -7.44 -20.10 -9.27
C ALA A 90 -7.21 -21.60 -9.06
N PRO A 91 -8.13 -22.48 -9.49
CA PRO A 91 -7.99 -23.94 -9.32
C PRO A 91 -6.73 -24.55 -9.93
N ASP A 92 -6.08 -23.88 -10.89
CA ASP A 92 -4.85 -24.29 -11.53
C ASP A 92 -3.57 -23.86 -10.78
N GLY A 93 -3.74 -23.27 -9.59
CA GLY A 93 -2.66 -22.76 -8.73
C GLY A 93 -2.07 -21.43 -9.18
N THR A 94 -2.67 -20.76 -10.18
CA THR A 94 -2.26 -19.39 -10.54
C THR A 94 -2.95 -18.37 -9.65
N LEU A 95 -2.26 -17.25 -9.40
CA LEU A 95 -2.72 -16.15 -8.59
C LEU A 95 -3.02 -14.94 -9.46
N SER A 96 -4.08 -14.23 -9.12
CA SER A 96 -4.28 -12.83 -9.51
C SER A 96 -4.18 -11.95 -8.27
N ILE A 97 -3.41 -10.87 -8.37
CA ILE A 97 -3.15 -9.97 -7.24
C ILE A 97 -3.83 -8.64 -7.55
N LYS A 98 -4.67 -8.14 -6.64
CA LYS A 98 -5.38 -6.87 -6.80
C LYS A 98 -4.85 -5.86 -5.79
N SER A 99 -4.51 -4.67 -6.25
CA SER A 99 -4.21 -3.56 -5.35
C SER A 99 -5.51 -3.05 -4.73
N SER A 100 -5.59 -3.03 -3.40
CA SER A 100 -6.75 -2.47 -2.69
C SER A 100 -6.85 -0.95 -2.87
N TYR A 101 -5.72 -0.30 -3.12
CA TYR A 101 -5.66 1.14 -3.36
C TYR A 101 -6.23 1.53 -4.73
N PHE A 102 -5.79 0.84 -5.79
CA PHE A 102 -6.25 1.14 -7.15
C PHE A 102 -7.57 0.44 -7.51
N GLY A 103 -7.95 -0.61 -6.77
CA GLY A 103 -9.06 -1.48 -7.13
C GLY A 103 -8.82 -2.28 -8.41
N LYS A 104 -7.55 -2.50 -8.77
CA LYS A 104 -7.11 -3.07 -10.05
C LYS A 104 -6.11 -4.21 -9.87
N PHE A 105 -6.16 -5.18 -10.78
CA PHE A 105 -5.23 -6.30 -10.82
C PHE A 105 -3.87 -5.91 -11.36
N TRP A 106 -2.84 -6.54 -10.79
CA TRP A 106 -1.47 -6.51 -11.25
C TRP A 106 -1.37 -7.19 -12.61
N ARG A 107 -0.63 -6.56 -13.52
CA ARG A 107 -0.34 -7.05 -14.86
C ARG A 107 1.07 -6.65 -15.25
N ILE A 108 1.74 -7.49 -16.02
CA ILE A 108 3.00 -7.12 -16.66
C ILE A 108 2.75 -6.20 -17.87
N ASP A 109 3.49 -5.09 -17.97
CA ASP A 109 3.45 -4.20 -19.14
C ASP A 109 4.51 -4.56 -20.20
N ASN A 110 4.55 -3.80 -21.30
CA ASN A 110 5.45 -4.05 -22.43
C ASN A 110 6.95 -3.89 -22.09
N ALA A 111 7.29 -3.34 -20.92
CA ALA A 111 8.65 -3.19 -20.42
C ALA A 111 8.86 -4.03 -19.13
N ASP A 112 8.08 -5.09 -18.99
CA ASP A 112 8.10 -6.07 -17.89
C ASP A 112 7.78 -5.49 -16.50
N TRP A 113 7.31 -4.25 -16.40
CA TRP A 113 6.89 -3.67 -15.12
C TRP A 113 5.58 -4.28 -14.67
N ILE A 114 5.47 -4.55 -13.37
CA ILE A 114 4.20 -4.97 -12.78
C ILE A 114 3.40 -3.74 -12.40
N VAL A 115 2.24 -3.56 -13.03
CA VAL A 115 1.38 -2.38 -12.89
C VAL A 115 -0.05 -2.77 -12.49
N PRO A 116 -0.70 -2.03 -11.58
CA PRO A 116 -2.08 -2.29 -11.19
C PRO A 116 -3.07 -1.52 -12.10
N ASP A 117 -3.25 -1.96 -13.35
CA ASP A 117 -4.04 -1.22 -14.36
C ASP A 117 -5.30 -1.94 -14.87
N VAL A 118 -5.50 -3.21 -14.49
CA VAL A 118 -6.59 -4.06 -15.01
C VAL A 118 -7.82 -4.07 -14.10
N TYR A 119 -9.02 -3.89 -14.67
CA TYR A 119 -10.29 -3.97 -13.92
C TYR A 119 -10.87 -5.39 -13.87
N ASP A 120 -10.83 -6.11 -14.99
CA ASP A 120 -11.42 -7.44 -15.15
C ASP A 120 -10.47 -8.32 -15.99
N LEU A 121 -10.40 -9.61 -15.66
CA LEU A 121 -9.50 -10.60 -16.25
C LEU A 121 -10.10 -11.26 -17.50
N SER A 122 -11.17 -10.71 -18.08
CA SER A 122 -12.04 -11.43 -19.01
C SER A 122 -11.57 -11.53 -20.47
N ARG A 123 -10.52 -10.81 -20.93
CA ARG A 123 -10.00 -10.94 -22.32
C ARG A 123 -8.51 -10.65 -22.46
N SER A 124 -7.81 -11.57 -23.16
CA SER A 124 -6.45 -11.47 -23.73
C SER A 124 -5.27 -11.17 -22.79
N ILE A 125 -5.50 -10.88 -21.51
CA ILE A 125 -4.47 -10.52 -20.52
C ILE A 125 -4.28 -11.59 -19.44
N GLU A 126 -4.86 -12.77 -19.62
CA GLU A 126 -4.86 -13.82 -18.60
C GLU A 126 -3.44 -14.15 -18.15
N ALA A 127 -2.52 -14.49 -19.06
CA ALA A 127 -1.15 -14.81 -18.64
C ALA A 127 -0.40 -13.59 -18.06
N GLU A 128 -0.66 -12.38 -18.56
CA GLU A 128 0.01 -11.15 -18.13
C GLU A 128 -0.34 -10.76 -16.69
N ALA A 129 -1.57 -11.05 -16.26
CA ALA A 129 -2.11 -10.76 -14.94
C ALA A 129 -2.16 -11.99 -14.01
N LYS A 130 -1.48 -13.08 -14.38
CA LYS A 130 -1.40 -14.32 -13.62
C LYS A 130 0.02 -14.55 -13.16
N PHE A 131 0.12 -15.06 -11.93
CA PHE A 131 1.38 -15.33 -11.26
C PHE A 131 1.37 -16.73 -10.66
N ARG A 132 2.53 -17.29 -10.42
CA ARG A 132 2.70 -18.45 -9.53
C ARG A 132 3.56 -18.07 -8.36
N LEU A 133 3.14 -18.54 -7.19
CA LEU A 133 3.88 -18.36 -5.96
C LEU A 133 4.83 -19.54 -5.78
N VAL A 134 6.10 -19.22 -5.54
CA VAL A 134 7.14 -20.20 -5.22
C VAL A 134 7.54 -19.98 -3.77
N VAL A 135 7.07 -20.88 -2.90
CA VAL A 135 7.37 -20.84 -1.46
C VAL A 135 8.85 -21.15 -1.25
N ARG A 136 9.51 -20.33 -0.43
CA ARG A 136 10.91 -20.50 -0.02
C ARG A 136 11.03 -20.82 1.46
N ASP A 137 10.19 -20.19 2.28
CA ASP A 137 10.10 -20.39 3.73
C ASP A 137 8.74 -19.84 4.22
N VAL A 138 8.50 -19.88 5.53
CA VAL A 138 7.37 -19.24 6.20
C VAL A 138 7.32 -17.76 5.79
N ASN A 139 6.24 -17.37 5.11
CA ASN A 139 6.02 -16.01 4.59
C ASN A 139 7.08 -15.49 3.61
N VAL A 140 8.00 -16.34 3.11
CA VAL A 140 9.02 -15.94 2.13
C VAL A 140 8.75 -16.63 0.81
N VAL A 141 8.60 -15.83 -0.24
CA VAL A 141 8.14 -16.30 -1.56
C VAL A 141 8.94 -15.64 -2.68
N ALA A 142 8.87 -16.24 -3.86
CA ALA A 142 9.13 -15.57 -5.12
C ALA A 142 7.86 -15.64 -5.99
N LEU A 143 7.62 -14.62 -6.81
CA LEU A 143 6.47 -14.56 -7.72
C LEU A 143 6.96 -14.71 -9.15
N LEU A 144 6.46 -15.72 -9.86
CA LEU A 144 6.72 -15.95 -11.28
C LEU A 144 5.55 -15.37 -12.09
N ASN A 145 5.81 -14.50 -13.07
CA ASN A 145 4.75 -14.07 -13.99
C ASN A 145 4.51 -15.12 -15.08
N MET A 146 3.25 -15.37 -15.43
CA MET A 146 2.88 -16.45 -16.35
C MET A 146 3.00 -16.07 -17.83
N SER A 147 3.14 -14.79 -18.19
CA SER A 147 3.31 -14.35 -19.58
C SER A 147 4.77 -14.44 -20.02
N ASN A 148 5.68 -13.76 -19.32
CA ASN A 148 7.09 -13.75 -19.69
C ASN A 148 7.91 -14.86 -19.02
N THR A 149 7.31 -15.61 -18.08
CA THR A 149 7.94 -16.70 -17.32
C THR A 149 9.16 -16.29 -16.49
N TYR A 150 9.23 -15.02 -16.08
CA TYR A 150 10.30 -14.48 -15.24
C TYR A 150 9.79 -14.16 -13.84
N PHE A 151 10.69 -14.23 -12.86
CA PHE A 151 10.41 -13.85 -11.48
C PHE A 151 10.36 -12.34 -11.34
N CYS A 152 9.34 -11.87 -10.62
CA CYS A 152 9.21 -10.51 -10.15
C CYS A 152 10.30 -10.20 -9.13
N LYS A 153 10.92 -9.02 -9.26
CA LYS A 153 11.96 -8.53 -8.36
C LYS A 153 11.92 -7.02 -8.23
N ARG A 154 12.56 -6.52 -7.18
CA ARG A 154 12.92 -5.11 -7.10
C ARG A 154 13.90 -4.79 -8.23
N PHE A 155 13.57 -3.79 -9.04
CA PHE A 155 14.36 -3.37 -10.19
C PHE A 155 14.40 -1.85 -10.32
N SER A 156 15.54 -1.33 -10.77
CA SER A 156 15.78 0.10 -10.97
C SER A 156 16.34 0.36 -12.36
N THR A 157 15.93 1.48 -12.94
CA THR A 157 16.48 2.11 -14.14
C THR A 157 16.73 3.59 -13.84
N ASP A 158 17.35 4.30 -14.78
CA ASP A 158 17.61 5.75 -14.65
C ASP A 158 16.35 6.59 -14.40
N LYS A 159 15.16 6.07 -14.72
CA LYS A 159 13.87 6.78 -14.60
C LYS A 159 12.95 6.23 -13.53
N LYS A 160 13.17 4.99 -13.07
CA LYS A 160 12.28 4.27 -12.17
C LYS A 160 13.13 3.54 -11.14
N GLU A 161 13.03 3.90 -9.88
CA GLU A 161 13.84 3.29 -8.83
C GLU A 161 13.00 2.35 -7.95
N ASN A 162 13.54 1.17 -7.68
CA ASN A 162 13.02 0.21 -6.70
C ASN A 162 11.56 -0.23 -6.93
N LEU A 163 11.13 -0.33 -8.19
CA LEU A 163 9.79 -0.79 -8.55
C LEU A 163 9.78 -2.29 -8.83
N LEU A 164 8.58 -2.87 -8.95
CA LEU A 164 8.40 -4.30 -9.23
C LEU A 164 8.46 -4.59 -10.74
N ASN A 165 9.35 -5.48 -11.15
CA ASN A 165 9.52 -5.88 -12.55
C ASN A 165 9.78 -7.39 -12.65
N ALA A 166 9.25 -8.07 -13.67
CA ALA A 166 9.54 -9.47 -13.96
C ALA A 166 10.84 -9.63 -14.75
N ALA A 167 11.98 -9.35 -14.10
CA ALA A 167 13.27 -9.13 -14.77
C ALA A 167 14.29 -10.28 -14.68
N THR A 168 13.99 -11.38 -13.99
CA THR A 168 14.98 -12.47 -13.81
C THR A 168 14.41 -13.86 -14.06
N LYS A 169 15.16 -14.70 -14.77
CA LYS A 169 14.80 -16.11 -15.03
C LYS A 169 14.97 -17.00 -13.80
N ASN A 170 15.90 -16.66 -12.93
CA ASN A 170 16.23 -17.41 -11.72
C ASN A 170 16.03 -16.51 -10.50
N ILE A 171 15.56 -17.09 -9.39
CA ILE A 171 15.39 -16.36 -8.14
C ILE A 171 16.75 -15.84 -7.67
N ASP A 172 16.88 -14.51 -7.61
CA ASP A 172 18.01 -13.81 -7.00
C ASP A 172 17.57 -13.08 -5.73
N GLU A 173 18.51 -12.43 -5.04
CA GLU A 173 18.25 -11.75 -3.76
C GLU A 173 17.18 -10.64 -3.84
N PHE A 174 16.95 -10.07 -5.01
CA PHE A 174 15.94 -9.03 -5.22
C PHE A 174 14.57 -9.59 -5.59
N ALA A 175 14.49 -10.89 -5.91
CA ALA A 175 13.26 -11.62 -6.21
C ALA A 175 12.64 -12.30 -4.96
N ILE A 176 13.30 -12.20 -3.80
CA ILE A 176 12.80 -12.72 -2.53
C ILE A 176 11.84 -11.69 -1.91
N LEU A 177 10.59 -12.09 -1.72
CA LEU A 177 9.51 -11.26 -1.18
C LEU A 177 9.01 -11.83 0.15
N MET A 178 8.86 -10.96 1.15
CA MET A 178 8.24 -11.31 2.42
C MET A 178 6.77 -10.91 2.39
N MET A 179 5.88 -11.87 2.63
CA MET A 179 4.46 -11.63 2.81
C MET A 179 4.20 -11.15 4.23
N ILE A 180 3.53 -9.99 4.35
CA ILE A 180 3.10 -9.45 5.63
C ILE A 180 1.58 -9.47 5.61
N ASP A 181 0.99 -10.36 6.41
CA ASP A 181 -0.45 -10.35 6.64
C ASP A 181 -0.84 -9.05 7.37
N LEU A 182 -1.85 -8.37 6.85
CA LEU A 182 -2.35 -7.13 7.44
C LEU A 182 -3.55 -7.37 8.37
N GLY A 183 -3.95 -8.63 8.55
CA GLY A 183 -5.11 -9.04 9.33
C GLY A 183 -6.41 -8.81 8.57
N GLY A 184 -7.25 -9.83 8.50
CA GLY A 184 -8.59 -9.77 7.92
C GLY A 184 -9.61 -10.30 8.91
N ASP A 185 -10.14 -9.43 9.78
CA ASP A 185 -11.45 -9.70 10.37
C ASP A 185 -12.51 -9.20 9.38
N LEU A 186 -12.74 -10.03 8.36
CA LEU A 186 -13.85 -9.92 7.42
C LEU A 186 -14.48 -11.31 7.22
N SER A 187 -14.78 -12.01 8.32
CA SER A 187 -15.74 -13.12 8.32
C SER A 187 -16.29 -13.46 9.72
N SER A 188 -16.97 -12.52 10.40
CA SER A 188 -18.00 -12.90 11.39
C SER A 188 -18.98 -11.75 11.70
N ASN A 189 -19.85 -11.43 10.75
CA ASN A 189 -21.22 -11.03 11.10
C ASN A 189 -22.14 -12.18 10.70
N THR A 190 -22.09 -13.26 11.47
CA THR A 190 -23.17 -14.23 11.53
C THR A 190 -24.14 -13.84 12.63
N CYS A 191 -25.43 -13.94 12.28
CA CYS A 191 -26.59 -14.07 13.15
C CYS A 191 -27.24 -12.78 13.68
N THR A 192 -28.37 -12.43 13.06
CA THR A 192 -29.59 -12.16 13.83
C THR A 192 -30.83 -12.69 13.08
N LYS A 193 -31.41 -13.73 13.69
CA LYS A 193 -32.80 -14.24 13.68
C LYS A 193 -33.53 -14.44 12.35
#